data_AF-A0A7S3RTZ1-F1
#
_entry.id   AF-A0A7S3RTZ1-F1
#
_cell.length_a   1.000
_cell.length_b   1.000
_cell.length_c   1.000
_cell.angle_alpha   90.00
_cell.angle_beta   90.00
_cell.angle_gamma   90.00
#
_symmetry.space_group_name_H-M   'P 1'
#
loop_
_entity.id
_entity.type
_entity.pdbx_description
1 polymer ?
#
loop_
_entity_poly.entity_id
_entity_poly.type
_entity_poly.pdbx_seq_one_letter_code
_entity_poly.pdbx_strand_id
1 'polypeptide(L)'
;AREDATLQALEALHKYGFVLVDGVSGSVEATRELAESIGLILPSIYGDIWDTGGELEMRYKTSEGEMIDTAYSNASLPLHTDCTYMNHPPGLQLFNCVAQSDIENDPFGPKAGCTKLADGMHVADILRKTSPEAFDFFSRTPIPFV
;
A
#
# COMPACT_ATOMS: atom_id res chain seq x y z
N ALA A 1 22.66 17.47 -2.55
CA ALA A 1 22.76 16.48 -1.44
C ALA A 1 21.39 15.89 -1.07
N ARG A 2 20.44 16.67 -0.51
CA ARG A 2 19.05 16.19 -0.24
C ARG A 2 18.17 16.22 -1.50
N GLU A 3 18.22 17.31 -2.28
CA GLU A 3 17.47 17.43 -3.54
C GLU A 3 17.85 16.35 -4.57
N ASP A 4 19.14 16.02 -4.68
CA ASP A 4 19.60 14.94 -5.57
C ASP A 4 19.05 13.57 -5.17
N ALA A 5 18.91 13.31 -3.87
CA ALA A 5 18.37 12.04 -3.37
C ALA A 5 16.86 11.95 -3.59
N THR A 6 16.12 13.04 -3.37
CA THR A 6 14.69 13.12 -3.68
C THR A 6 14.45 12.92 -5.18
N LEU A 7 15.26 13.57 -6.04
CA LEU A 7 15.16 13.38 -7.48
C LEU A 7 15.40 11.92 -7.89
N GLN A 8 16.45 11.29 -7.36
CA GLN A 8 16.74 9.87 -7.63
C GLN A 8 15.59 8.95 -7.20
N ALA A 9 14.98 9.21 -6.04
CA ALA A 9 13.83 8.44 -5.58
C ALA A 9 12.62 8.60 -6.51
N LEU A 10 12.35 9.82 -6.98
CA LEU A 10 11.25 10.09 -7.91
C LEU A 10 11.50 9.48 -9.30
N GLU A 11 12.74 9.52 -9.80
CA GLU A 11 13.13 8.86 -11.05
C GLU A 11 12.98 7.33 -10.95
N ALA A 12 13.41 6.74 -9.82
CA ALA A 12 13.25 5.31 -9.56
C ALA A 12 11.76 4.93 -9.47
N LEU A 13 10.97 5.72 -8.73
CA LEU A 13 9.53 5.53 -8.60
C LEU A 13 8.82 5.63 -9.97
N HIS A 14 9.17 6.62 -10.79
CA HIS A 14 8.61 6.77 -12.13
C HIS A 14 8.97 5.59 -13.04
N LYS A 15 10.21 5.10 -12.97
CA LYS A 15 10.71 4.02 -13.83
C LYS A 15 10.23 2.63 -13.42
N TYR A 16 10.20 2.36 -12.12
CA TYR A 16 9.98 1.01 -11.57
C TYR A 16 8.65 0.87 -10.81
N GLY A 17 7.94 1.96 -10.55
CA GLY A 17 6.69 1.97 -9.78
C GLY A 17 6.87 1.81 -8.27
N PHE A 18 8.11 1.69 -7.77
CA PHE A 18 8.41 1.51 -6.35
C PHE A 18 9.83 1.98 -6.01
N VAL A 19 10.02 2.48 -4.79
CA VAL A 19 11.33 2.79 -4.20
C VAL A 19 11.30 2.48 -2.70
N LEU A 20 12.40 1.91 -2.18
CA LEU A 20 12.63 1.76 -0.75
C LEU A 20 13.52 2.91 -0.28
N VAL A 21 13.11 3.61 0.77
CA VAL A 21 13.90 4.68 1.41
C VAL A 21 14.28 4.23 2.81
N ASP A 22 15.58 4.26 3.12
CA ASP A 22 16.11 3.92 4.44
C ASP A 22 16.39 5.18 5.28
N GLY A 23 16.63 4.98 6.58
CA GLY A 23 17.01 6.07 7.50
C GLY A 23 15.88 7.04 7.87
N VAL A 24 14.64 6.78 7.48
CA VAL A 24 13.47 7.53 7.92
C VAL A 24 13.13 7.14 9.36
N SER A 25 12.96 8.10 10.26
CA SER A 25 12.52 7.83 11.62
C SER A 25 11.11 7.23 11.62
N GLY A 26 10.86 6.24 12.48
CA GLY A 26 9.55 5.62 12.66
C GLY A 26 8.58 6.50 13.45
N SER A 27 8.28 7.71 12.96
CA SER A 27 7.29 8.62 13.56
C SER A 27 6.37 9.22 12.51
N VAL A 28 5.17 9.64 12.92
CA VAL A 28 4.18 10.27 12.03
C VAL A 28 4.72 11.57 11.44
N GLU A 29 5.49 12.33 12.23
CA GLU A 29 6.11 13.60 11.81
C GLU A 29 7.14 13.37 10.70
N ALA A 30 8.00 12.36 10.85
CA ALA A 30 9.00 12.03 9.84
C ALA A 30 8.35 11.48 8.55
N THR A 31 7.31 10.66 8.68
CA THR A 31 6.48 10.20 7.55
C THR A 31 5.87 11.39 6.81
N ARG A 32 5.30 12.35 7.55
CA ARG A 32 4.69 13.56 6.98
C ARG A 32 5.73 14.42 6.27
N GLU A 33 6.88 14.69 6.89
CA GLU A 33 7.94 15.49 6.28
C GLU A 33 8.41 14.88 4.96
N LEU A 34 8.58 13.55 4.90
CA LEU A 34 8.95 12.86 3.67
C LEU A 34 7.85 12.96 2.61
N ALA A 35 6.59 12.69 2.98
CA ALA A 35 5.46 12.77 2.06
C ALA A 35 5.31 14.19 1.46
N GLU A 36 5.38 15.22 2.30
CA GLU A 36 5.28 16.64 1.89
C GLU A 36 6.48 17.10 1.05
N SER A 37 7.64 16.43 1.15
CA SER A 37 8.78 16.68 0.26
C SER A 37 8.59 16.13 -1.16
N ILE A 38 7.66 15.18 -1.34
CA ILE A 38 7.34 14.56 -2.63
C ILE A 38 6.13 15.24 -3.27
N GLY A 39 5.09 15.53 -2.48
CA GLY A 39 3.85 16.10 -2.99
C GLY A 39 2.82 16.38 -1.90
N LEU A 40 1.57 16.54 -2.31
CA LEU A 40 0.47 16.80 -1.37
C LEU A 40 -0.06 15.49 -0.79
N ILE A 41 -0.31 15.48 0.52
CA ILE A 41 -1.02 14.39 1.19
C ILE A 41 -2.50 14.48 0.79
N LEU A 42 -3.07 13.37 0.31
CA LEU A 42 -4.46 13.27 -0.08
C LEU A 42 -5.30 12.76 1.11
N PRO A 43 -6.19 13.56 1.69
CA PRO A 43 -7.04 13.11 2.80
C PRO A 43 -7.99 12.00 2.37
N SER A 44 -8.23 11.04 3.27
CA SER A 44 -9.17 9.95 3.06
C SER A 44 -10.16 9.83 4.22
N ILE A 45 -11.08 8.84 4.15
CA ILE A 45 -11.94 8.48 5.27
C ILE A 45 -11.16 7.94 6.49
N TYR A 46 -9.91 7.53 6.29
CA TYR A 46 -9.00 7.10 7.35
C TYR A 46 -8.15 8.26 7.92
N GLY A 47 -8.37 9.49 7.42
CA GLY A 47 -7.58 10.68 7.76
C GLY A 47 -6.46 10.96 6.75
N ASP A 48 -5.57 11.88 7.12
CA ASP A 48 -4.44 12.30 6.29
C ASP A 48 -3.29 11.28 6.31
N ILE A 49 -2.98 10.75 7.49
CA ILE A 49 -1.97 9.71 7.73
C ILE A 49 -2.61 8.73 8.71
N TRP A 50 -2.49 7.44 8.42
CA TRP A 50 -3.06 6.35 9.20
C TRP A 50 -1.97 5.36 9.64
N ASP A 51 -2.23 4.61 10.72
CA ASP A 51 -1.39 3.53 11.22
C ASP A 51 -2.05 2.17 11.01
N THR A 52 -1.25 1.10 10.92
CA THR A 52 -1.74 -0.28 10.74
C THR A 52 -1.23 -1.21 11.85
N GLY A 53 -0.90 -0.65 13.01
CA GLY A 53 -0.44 -1.43 14.16
C GLY A 53 -1.54 -2.36 14.69
N GLY A 54 -1.18 -3.58 15.08
CA GLY A 54 -2.15 -4.58 15.56
C GLY A 54 -2.98 -4.15 16.77
N GLU A 55 -2.51 -3.19 17.57
CA GLU A 55 -3.28 -2.61 18.68
C GLU A 55 -4.53 -1.83 18.23
N LEU A 56 -4.62 -1.52 16.93
CA LEU A 56 -5.74 -0.82 16.33
C LEU A 56 -6.93 -1.72 16.04
N GLU A 57 -6.77 -3.04 16.13
CA GLU A 57 -7.85 -4.01 15.97
C GLU A 57 -9.02 -3.71 16.92
N MET A 58 -8.73 -3.14 18.10
CA MET A 58 -9.76 -2.74 19.07
C MET A 58 -10.38 -1.37 18.79
N ARG A 59 -9.71 -0.50 18.00
CA ARG A 59 -10.18 0.85 17.67
C ARG A 59 -11.01 0.90 16.39
N TYR A 60 -10.80 -0.05 15.49
CA TYR A 60 -11.41 -0.09 14.16
C TYR A 60 -12.35 -1.28 13.97
N LYS A 61 -13.12 -1.59 15.03
CA LYS A 61 -14.25 -2.52 14.99
C LYS A 61 -15.57 -1.76 14.94
N THR A 62 -16.53 -2.27 14.17
CA THR A 62 -17.92 -1.83 14.20
C THR A 62 -18.56 -2.14 15.56
N SER A 63 -19.76 -1.60 15.83
CA SER A 63 -20.55 -1.97 17.02
C SER A 63 -20.84 -3.47 17.11
N GLU A 64 -20.81 -4.15 15.96
CA GLU A 64 -21.03 -5.59 15.79
C GLU A 64 -19.73 -6.40 15.92
N GLY A 65 -18.58 -5.73 16.11
CA GLY A 65 -17.28 -6.36 16.32
C GLY A 65 -16.52 -6.73 15.04
N GLU A 66 -16.99 -6.30 13.87
CA GLU A 66 -16.36 -6.55 12.58
C GLU A 66 -15.27 -5.52 12.29
N MET A 67 -14.17 -5.93 11.68
CA MET A 67 -13.12 -5.01 11.26
C MET A 67 -13.62 -4.12 10.12
N ILE A 68 -13.43 -2.80 10.25
CA ILE A 68 -13.82 -1.86 9.18
C ILE A 68 -12.92 -1.96 7.95
N ASP A 69 -11.68 -2.45 8.12
CA ASP A 69 -10.74 -2.72 7.05
C ASP A 69 -9.84 -3.91 7.43
N THR A 70 -9.59 -4.79 6.47
CA THR A 70 -8.72 -5.96 6.64
C THR A 70 -7.27 -5.61 6.94
N ALA A 71 -6.82 -4.41 6.56
CA ALA A 71 -5.47 -3.90 6.83
C ALA A 71 -5.15 -3.72 8.33
N TYR A 72 -6.18 -3.63 9.17
CA TYR A 72 -6.04 -3.48 10.62
C TYR A 72 -6.05 -4.83 11.37
N SER A 73 -5.85 -5.93 10.66
CA SER A 73 -5.78 -7.30 11.21
C SER A 73 -4.43 -7.95 10.91
N ASN A 74 -4.14 -9.08 11.55
CA ASN A 74 -2.96 -9.90 11.25
C ASN A 74 -3.18 -10.90 10.09
N ALA A 75 -4.28 -10.77 9.34
CA ALA A 75 -4.56 -11.62 8.19
C ALA A 75 -3.66 -11.27 7.00
N SER A 76 -3.28 -12.26 6.19
CA SER A 76 -2.52 -12.00 4.95
C SER A 76 -3.39 -11.24 3.96
N LEU A 77 -2.89 -10.10 3.48
CA LEU A 77 -3.50 -9.37 2.37
C LEU A 77 -3.01 -9.95 1.03
N PRO A 78 -3.91 -10.30 0.09
CA PRO A 78 -3.53 -10.66 -1.28
C PRO A 78 -3.02 -9.43 -2.03
N LEU A 79 -2.51 -9.61 -3.26
CA LEU A 79 -2.16 -8.46 -4.11
C LEU A 79 -3.41 -7.61 -4.37
N HIS A 80 -3.32 -6.31 -4.11
CA HIS A 80 -4.41 -5.35 -4.25
C HIS A 80 -3.85 -3.96 -4.59
N THR A 81 -4.76 -3.06 -4.96
CA THR A 81 -4.54 -1.61 -5.02
C THR A 81 -5.50 -0.97 -4.03
N ASP A 82 -5.09 0.11 -3.37
CA ASP A 82 -5.86 0.72 -2.30
C ASP A 82 -6.90 1.71 -2.81
N CYS A 83 -7.90 1.98 -1.96
CA CYS A 83 -8.91 3.02 -2.17
C CYS A 83 -9.69 2.91 -3.49
N THR A 84 -9.89 1.69 -4.01
CA THR A 84 -10.59 1.49 -5.29
C THR A 84 -12.06 1.93 -5.27
N TYR A 85 -12.64 2.09 -4.07
CA TYR A 85 -13.96 2.69 -3.87
C TYR A 85 -14.00 4.20 -4.16
N MET A 86 -12.87 4.87 -4.35
CA MET A 86 -12.80 6.28 -4.76
C MET A 86 -12.82 6.42 -6.28
N ASN A 87 -13.51 7.44 -6.79
CA ASN A 87 -13.47 7.78 -8.22
C ASN A 87 -12.05 8.20 -8.69
N HIS A 88 -11.25 8.76 -7.79
CA HIS A 88 -9.87 9.17 -8.03
C HIS A 88 -8.99 8.61 -6.90
N PRO A 89 -8.59 7.33 -6.97
CA PRO A 89 -7.74 6.73 -5.94
C PRO A 89 -6.36 7.41 -5.91
N PRO A 90 -5.63 7.33 -4.78
CA PRO A 90 -4.27 7.86 -4.68
C PRO A 90 -3.35 7.27 -5.75
N GLY A 91 -2.61 8.12 -6.45
CA GLY A 91 -1.63 7.68 -7.45
C GLY A 91 -0.30 7.19 -6.86
N LEU A 92 -0.02 7.54 -5.60
CA LEU A 92 1.18 7.14 -4.86
C LEU A 92 0.77 6.81 -3.42
N GLN A 93 1.29 5.69 -2.91
CA GLN A 93 1.14 5.26 -1.52
C GLN A 93 2.51 5.18 -0.85
N LEU A 94 2.59 5.67 0.39
CA LEU A 94 3.81 5.66 1.20
C LEU A 94 3.55 4.91 2.50
N PHE A 95 4.40 3.93 2.79
CA PHE A 95 4.42 3.24 4.07
C PHE A 95 5.76 3.50 4.77
N ASN A 96 5.70 3.92 6.04
CA ASN A 96 6.85 4.01 6.92
C ASN A 96 6.76 2.91 7.97
N CYS A 97 7.74 2.00 8.00
CA CYS A 97 7.75 0.90 8.95
C CYS A 97 8.23 1.41 10.32
N VAL A 98 7.29 1.59 11.24
CA VAL A 98 7.57 2.01 12.63
C VAL A 98 8.01 0.83 13.49
N ALA A 99 7.37 -0.33 13.29
CA ALA A 99 7.68 -1.58 13.96
C ALA A 99 7.42 -2.74 12.99
N GLN A 100 8.25 -3.77 13.06
CA GLN A 100 8.11 -5.02 12.32
C GLN A 100 7.89 -6.16 13.31
N SER A 101 7.12 -7.19 12.91
CA SER A 101 6.94 -8.36 13.77
C SER A 101 8.25 -9.12 13.97
N ASP A 102 8.33 -9.91 15.05
CA ASP A 102 9.46 -10.81 15.27
C ASP A 102 9.38 -11.99 14.29
N ILE A 103 9.93 -11.80 13.09
CA ILE A 103 9.88 -12.75 11.98
C ILE A 103 10.42 -14.14 12.37
N GLU A 104 11.42 -14.21 13.27
CA GLU A 104 12.03 -15.48 13.64
C GLU A 104 11.11 -16.34 14.51
N ASN A 105 10.29 -15.70 15.35
CA ASN A 105 9.39 -16.36 16.28
C ASN A 105 7.91 -16.19 15.91
N ASP A 106 7.61 -15.66 14.72
CA ASP A 106 6.24 -15.39 14.29
C ASP A 106 5.48 -16.71 14.08
N PRO A 107 4.27 -16.87 14.66
CA PRO A 107 3.47 -18.09 14.50
C PRO A 107 3.08 -18.38 13.04
N PHE A 108 3.13 -17.39 12.15
CA PHE A 108 2.88 -17.54 10.72
C PHE A 108 4.16 -17.87 9.92
N GLY A 109 5.30 -18.01 10.59
CA GLY A 109 6.58 -18.46 10.03
C GLY A 109 7.48 -17.33 9.51
N PRO A 110 8.65 -17.66 8.93
CA PRO A 110 9.74 -16.72 8.65
C PRO A 110 9.48 -15.72 7.51
N LYS A 111 8.25 -15.69 6.97
CA LYS A 111 7.80 -14.74 5.94
C LYS A 111 6.55 -13.96 6.37
N ALA A 112 6.16 -14.07 7.63
CA ALA A 112 5.11 -13.25 8.20
C ALA A 112 5.45 -11.76 8.06
N GLY A 113 4.44 -10.91 7.85
CA GLY A 113 4.62 -9.46 7.72
C GLY A 113 5.42 -8.98 6.49
N CYS A 114 5.85 -9.87 5.59
CA CYS A 114 6.64 -9.48 4.43
C CYS A 114 5.78 -8.78 3.36
N THR A 115 6.26 -7.64 2.87
CA THR A 115 5.67 -6.94 1.73
C THR A 115 5.75 -7.79 0.46
N LYS A 116 4.65 -7.83 -0.31
CA LYS A 116 4.58 -8.43 -1.65
C LYS A 116 4.17 -7.38 -2.65
N LEU A 117 4.90 -7.29 -3.76
CA LEU A 117 4.63 -6.37 -4.85
C LEU A 117 4.57 -7.13 -6.17
N ALA A 118 3.75 -6.64 -7.10
CA ALA A 118 3.69 -7.14 -8.46
C ALA A 118 3.51 -5.97 -9.44
N ASP A 119 4.14 -6.06 -10.61
CA ASP A 119 3.91 -5.12 -11.70
C ASP A 119 2.58 -5.46 -12.39
N GLY A 120 1.53 -4.72 -12.05
CA GLY A 120 0.20 -4.92 -12.61
C GLY A 120 0.13 -4.72 -14.12
N MET A 121 0.97 -3.84 -14.69
CA MET A 121 1.01 -3.62 -16.14
C MET A 121 1.62 -4.82 -16.85
N HIS A 122 2.70 -5.39 -16.29
CA HIS A 122 3.28 -6.62 -16.81
C HIS A 122 2.32 -7.81 -16.69
N VAL A 123 1.59 -7.92 -15.57
CA VAL A 123 0.54 -8.95 -15.39
C VAL A 123 -0.55 -8.79 -16.45
N ALA A 124 -1.02 -7.57 -16.70
CA ALA A 124 -2.01 -7.28 -17.73
C ALA A 124 -1.50 -7.65 -19.14
N ASP A 125 -0.22 -7.40 -19.44
CA ASP A 125 0.43 -7.79 -20.69
C ASP A 125 0.54 -9.31 -20.87
N ILE A 126 0.81 -10.05 -19.80
CA ILE A 126 0.76 -11.51 -19.81
C ILE A 126 -0.67 -11.96 -20.10
N LEU A 127 -1.66 -11.44 -19.37
CA LEU A 127 -3.06 -11.80 -19.53
C LEU A 127 -3.56 -11.54 -20.97
N ARG A 128 -3.17 -10.41 -21.55
CA ARG A 128 -3.47 -10.06 -22.94
C ARG A 128 -2.95 -11.08 -23.96
N LYS A 129 -1.81 -11.73 -23.67
CA LYS A 129 -1.19 -12.73 -24.55
C LYS A 129 -1.72 -14.14 -24.30
N THR A 130 -1.99 -14.50 -23.05
CA THR A 130 -2.35 -15.86 -22.64
C THR A 130 -3.85 -16.10 -22.61
N SER A 131 -4.65 -15.06 -22.38
CA SER A 131 -6.13 -15.10 -22.39
C SER A 131 -6.71 -13.74 -22.84
N PRO A 132 -6.72 -13.47 -24.17
CA PRO A 132 -7.22 -12.21 -24.71
C PRO A 132 -8.68 -11.92 -24.34
N GLU A 133 -9.52 -12.95 -24.21
CA GLU A 133 -10.93 -12.81 -23.80
C GLU A 133 -11.06 -12.31 -22.36
N ALA A 134 -10.25 -12.85 -21.43
CA ALA A 134 -10.24 -12.38 -20.05
C ALA A 134 -9.71 -10.94 -19.96
N PHE A 135 -8.66 -10.62 -20.71
CA PHE A 135 -8.15 -9.26 -20.79
C PHE A 135 -9.21 -8.27 -21.32
N ASP A 136 -9.93 -8.61 -22.39
CA ASP A 136 -10.99 -7.76 -22.94
C ASP A 136 -12.12 -7.55 -21.91
N PHE A 137 -12.54 -8.62 -21.22
CA PHE A 137 -13.53 -8.52 -20.15
C PHE A 137 -13.09 -7.57 -19.04
N PHE A 138 -11.92 -7.78 -18.43
CA PHE A 138 -11.46 -6.97 -17.30
C PHE A 138 -11.08 -5.53 -17.69
N SER A 139 -10.73 -5.27 -18.95
CA SER A 139 -10.40 -3.91 -19.42
C SER A 139 -11.63 -3.09 -19.82
N ARG A 140 -12.78 -3.73 -20.07
CA ARG A 140 -14.00 -3.06 -20.56
C ARG A 140 -15.18 -3.14 -19.61
N THR A 141 -15.17 -4.07 -18.66
CA THR A 141 -16.28 -4.29 -17.74
C THR A 141 -16.00 -3.58 -16.43
N PRO A 142 -16.77 -2.52 -16.09
CA PRO A 142 -16.68 -1.92 -14.77
C PRO A 142 -17.10 -2.94 -13.72
N ILE A 143 -16.23 -3.19 -12.75
CA ILE A 143 -16.55 -4.01 -11.58
C ILE A 143 -16.89 -3.05 -10.44
N PRO A 144 -18.10 -3.11 -9.87
CA PRO A 144 -18.44 -2.28 -8.73
C PRO A 144 -17.59 -2.69 -7.52
N PHE A 145 -17.09 -1.69 -6.80
CA PHE A 145 -16.41 -1.89 -5.52
C PHE A 145 -17.46 -1.99 -4.41
N VAL A 146 -17.19 -2.86 -3.43
CA VAL A 146 -18.07 -3.11 -2.27
C VAL A 146 -17.47 -2.45 -1.05
#